data_AF-A0A522KZ95-F1
#
_entry.id   AF-A0A522KZ95-F1
#
_cell.length_a   1.000
_cell.length_b   1.000
_cell.length_c   1.000
_cell.angle_alpha   90.00
_cell.angle_beta   90.00
_cell.angle_gamma   90.00
#
_symmetry.space_group_name_H-M   'P 1'
#
loop_
_entity.id
_entity.type
_entity.pdbx_description
1 polymer ?
#
loop_
_entity_poly.entity_id
_entity_poly.type
_entity_poly.pdbx_seq_one_letter_code
_entity_poly.pdbx_strand_id
1 'polypeptide(L)'
;MSAPATSLSSLRVGAVFFDGTNNVTGRDRSIMSLETGWASISGGKARRISSVHDLPSDMIWYTNLDYAQFIRVGLGRHANFRNAEWLRTQFHGLIAELGIGPDNLPPDEMVSVLAQVAQRVTKQAQERYGVVLSHPKLNHDFSEALQVPRCAFPNEFYPVIPPIAQHPAVRVVHTNNY
;
A
#
# COMPACT_ATOMS: atom_id res chain seq x y z
N MET A 1 -9.24 25.20 29.49
CA MET A 1 -10.28 24.32 28.93
C MET A 1 -9.67 23.59 27.74
N SER A 2 -9.26 22.33 27.91
CA SER A 2 -8.78 21.49 26.80
C SER A 2 -9.97 20.86 26.09
N ALA A 3 -10.00 20.95 24.76
CA ALA A 3 -10.95 20.22 23.94
C ALA A 3 -10.72 18.70 24.10
N PRO A 4 -11.79 17.88 24.10
CA PRO A 4 -11.63 16.44 24.10
C PRO A 4 -11.00 16.02 22.77
N ALA A 5 -9.89 15.29 22.83
CA ALA A 5 -9.36 14.60 21.67
C ALA A 5 -10.36 13.51 21.29
N THR A 6 -11.24 13.82 20.33
CA THR A 6 -12.05 12.81 19.65
C THR A 6 -11.07 11.81 19.07
N SER A 7 -10.96 10.63 19.70
CA SER A 7 -10.29 9.48 19.14
C SER A 7 -11.04 9.13 17.86
N LEU A 8 -10.62 9.71 16.73
CA LEU A 8 -11.00 9.24 15.41
C LEU A 8 -10.57 7.78 15.39
N SER A 9 -11.52 6.85 15.39
CA SER A 9 -11.24 5.43 15.20
C SER A 9 -10.40 5.33 13.92
N SER A 10 -9.09 5.07 14.07
CA SER A 10 -8.19 5.08 12.92
C SER A 10 -8.67 4.00 11.96
N LEU A 11 -8.86 4.41 10.70
CA LEU A 11 -9.32 3.47 9.68
C LEU A 11 -8.30 2.33 9.60
N ARG A 12 -8.81 1.09 9.63
CA ARG A 12 -7.93 -0.08 9.52
C ARG A 12 -7.44 -0.18 8.08
N VAL A 13 -6.19 -0.60 7.95
CA VAL A 13 -5.56 -0.83 6.65
C VAL A 13 -4.95 -2.23 6.67
N GLY A 14 -5.32 -3.02 5.67
CA GLY A 14 -4.73 -4.31 5.39
C GLY A 14 -3.97 -4.30 4.07
N ALA A 15 -3.21 -5.36 3.84
CA ALA A 15 -2.59 -5.64 2.55
C ALA A 15 -3.04 -7.01 2.02
N VAL A 16 -3.11 -7.12 0.69
CA VAL A 16 -3.36 -8.37 -0.04
C VAL A 16 -2.25 -8.59 -1.04
N PHE A 17 -1.65 -9.78 -1.01
CA PHE A 17 -0.70 -10.25 -1.99
C PHE A 17 -1.35 -11.38 -2.80
N PHE A 18 -1.75 -11.09 -4.04
CA PHE A 18 -2.30 -12.08 -4.96
C PHE A 18 -1.18 -12.87 -5.65
N ASP A 19 -1.34 -14.19 -5.76
CA ASP A 19 -0.29 -15.07 -6.29
C ASP A 19 -0.13 -14.97 -7.82
N GLY A 20 -1.18 -14.55 -8.53
CA GLY A 20 -1.27 -14.63 -10.00
C GLY A 20 -0.71 -13.46 -10.79
N THR A 21 0.03 -12.53 -10.19
CA THR A 21 0.44 -11.27 -10.85
C THR A 21 1.41 -11.46 -12.03
N ASN A 22 2.03 -12.64 -12.17
CA ASN A 22 2.94 -12.96 -13.29
C ASN A 22 2.24 -13.53 -14.53
N ASN A 23 0.97 -13.93 -14.45
CA ASN A 23 0.23 -14.53 -15.58
C ASN A 23 -0.47 -13.48 -16.47
N VAL A 24 -0.02 -12.23 -16.40
CA VAL A 24 -0.71 -11.06 -16.99
C VAL A 24 -0.28 -10.75 -18.43
N THR A 25 0.65 -11.53 -19.00
CA THR A 25 1.21 -11.32 -20.34
C THR A 25 0.55 -12.16 -21.45
N GLY A 26 -0.58 -12.81 -21.19
CA GLY A 26 -1.30 -13.62 -22.17
C GLY A 26 -2.45 -12.88 -22.86
N ARG A 27 -2.57 -13.01 -24.18
CA ARG A 27 -3.66 -12.52 -25.06
C ARG A 27 -5.06 -13.07 -24.73
N ASP A 28 -5.24 -13.77 -23.62
CA ASP A 28 -6.45 -14.50 -23.33
C ASP A 28 -7.37 -13.71 -22.39
N ARG A 29 -8.58 -13.43 -22.86
CA ARG A 29 -9.63 -12.69 -22.14
C ARG A 29 -10.35 -13.57 -21.11
N SER A 30 -9.72 -14.65 -20.64
CA SER A 30 -10.29 -15.47 -19.58
C SER A 30 -10.44 -14.62 -18.33
N ILE A 31 -11.67 -14.54 -17.82
CA ILE A 31 -12.06 -13.86 -16.60
C ILE A 31 -11.03 -14.22 -15.51
N MET A 32 -10.15 -13.28 -15.15
CA MET A 32 -9.19 -13.49 -14.07
C MET A 32 -9.96 -13.46 -12.77
N SER A 33 -10.29 -14.64 -12.28
CA SER A 33 -10.67 -14.83 -10.89
C SER A 33 -9.43 -14.56 -10.04
N LEU A 34 -9.55 -13.66 -9.06
CA LEU A 34 -8.56 -13.48 -7.99
C LEU A 34 -8.67 -14.70 -7.07
N GLU A 35 -8.29 -15.89 -7.58
CA GLU A 35 -8.66 -17.18 -6.98
C GLU A 35 -7.97 -17.40 -5.64
N THR A 36 -6.76 -16.84 -5.45
CA THR A 36 -6.02 -16.97 -4.19
C THR A 36 -5.06 -15.82 -3.91
N GLY A 37 -4.82 -15.60 -2.63
CA GLY A 37 -3.75 -14.71 -2.16
C GLY A 37 -3.55 -14.82 -0.66
N TRP A 38 -2.63 -14.01 -0.15
CA TRP A 38 -2.43 -13.80 1.28
C TRP A 38 -2.95 -12.43 1.69
N ALA A 39 -3.61 -12.34 2.83
CA ALA A 39 -4.10 -11.09 3.38
C ALA A 39 -3.69 -10.92 4.84
N SER A 40 -3.25 -9.73 5.22
CA SER A 40 -2.97 -9.35 6.60
C SER A 40 -3.62 -8.00 6.93
N ILE A 41 -4.09 -7.85 8.16
CA ILE A 41 -4.72 -6.63 8.68
C ILE A 41 -3.77 -5.99 9.66
N SER A 42 -3.37 -4.74 9.41
CA SER A 42 -2.53 -3.94 10.32
C SER A 42 -1.22 -4.61 10.76
N GLY A 43 -0.72 -5.58 10.00
CA GLY A 43 0.47 -6.37 10.32
C GLY A 43 0.25 -7.56 11.25
N GLY A 44 -1.00 -7.94 11.49
CA GLY A 44 -1.34 -9.18 12.18
C GLY A 44 -1.00 -10.43 11.35
N LYS A 45 -1.32 -11.60 11.92
CA LYS A 45 -1.10 -12.89 11.25
C LYS A 45 -1.81 -12.93 9.89
N ALA A 46 -1.05 -13.19 8.83
CA ALA A 46 -1.62 -13.37 7.50
C ALA A 46 -2.46 -14.64 7.42
N ARG A 47 -3.47 -14.59 6.54
CA ARG A 47 -4.32 -15.73 6.20
C ARG A 47 -4.41 -15.89 4.69
N ARG A 48 -4.58 -17.13 4.24
CA ARG A 48 -4.94 -17.42 2.86
C ARG A 48 -6.37 -16.92 2.61
N ILE A 49 -6.59 -16.33 1.45
CA ILE A 49 -7.92 -15.99 0.94
C ILE A 49 -8.14 -16.73 -0.37
N SER A 50 -9.39 -17.10 -0.63
CA SER A 50 -9.83 -17.69 -1.90
C SER A 50 -10.66 -16.69 -2.72
N SER A 51 -11.09 -15.60 -2.09
CA SER A 51 -11.77 -14.51 -2.76
C SER A 51 -11.55 -13.19 -2.03
N VAL A 52 -11.65 -12.08 -2.77
CA VAL A 52 -11.75 -10.74 -2.17
C VAL A 52 -13.02 -10.55 -1.35
N HIS A 53 -14.05 -11.37 -1.57
CA HIS A 53 -15.27 -11.38 -0.76
C HIS A 53 -15.03 -11.92 0.66
N ASP A 54 -13.93 -12.63 0.89
CA ASP A 54 -13.54 -13.09 2.23
C ASP A 54 -13.01 -11.95 3.11
N LEU A 55 -12.78 -10.77 2.53
CA LEU A 55 -12.15 -9.63 3.18
C LEU A 55 -13.20 -8.70 3.83
N PRO A 56 -12.98 -8.25 5.07
CA PRO A 56 -13.77 -7.18 5.68
C PRO A 56 -13.91 -5.94 4.78
N SER A 57 -15.13 -5.39 4.73
CA SER A 57 -15.50 -4.25 3.89
C SER A 57 -15.43 -2.90 4.60
N ASP A 58 -15.01 -2.85 5.86
CA ASP A 58 -14.94 -1.65 6.70
C ASP A 58 -13.51 -1.05 6.77
N MET A 59 -12.65 -1.43 5.83
CA MET A 59 -11.22 -1.08 5.85
C MET A 59 -10.64 -0.93 4.46
N ILE A 60 -9.46 -0.30 4.37
CA ILE A 60 -8.72 -0.19 3.10
C ILE A 60 -7.85 -1.43 2.90
N TRP A 61 -7.86 -1.96 1.68
CA TRP A 61 -7.00 -3.06 1.23
C TRP A 61 -5.99 -2.57 0.19
N TYR A 62 -4.72 -2.60 0.56
CA TYR A 62 -3.61 -2.30 -0.35
C TYR A 62 -3.15 -3.57 -1.07
N THR A 63 -3.05 -3.53 -2.39
CA THR A 63 -2.83 -4.73 -3.22
C THR A 63 -1.53 -4.65 -4.00
N ASN A 64 -0.97 -5.80 -4.36
CA ASN A 64 0.18 -5.91 -5.27
C ASN A 64 -0.20 -5.76 -6.77
N LEU A 65 -1.45 -5.43 -7.10
CA LEU A 65 -1.88 -5.29 -8.49
C LEU A 65 -1.49 -3.93 -9.06
N ASP A 66 -0.88 -3.90 -10.24
CA ASP A 66 -0.71 -2.64 -10.99
C ASP A 66 -2.06 -2.04 -11.41
N TYR A 67 -2.08 -0.80 -11.91
CA TYR A 67 -3.32 -0.15 -12.31
C TYR A 67 -4.12 -0.93 -13.36
N ALA A 68 -3.46 -1.48 -14.38
CA ALA A 68 -4.12 -2.20 -15.47
C ALA A 68 -4.75 -3.52 -14.98
N GLN A 69 -4.00 -4.28 -14.19
CA GLN A 69 -4.46 -5.48 -13.51
C GLN A 69 -5.66 -5.18 -12.62
N PHE A 70 -5.54 -4.15 -11.78
CA PHE A 70 -6.55 -3.74 -10.81
C PHE A 70 -7.89 -3.37 -11.44
N ILE A 71 -7.87 -2.66 -12.58
CA ILE A 71 -9.08 -2.36 -13.35
C ILE A 71 -9.64 -3.62 -14.04
N ARG A 72 -8.76 -4.45 -14.63
CA ARG A 72 -9.18 -5.66 -15.34
C ARG A 72 -9.91 -6.66 -14.45
N VAL A 73 -9.48 -6.79 -13.19
CA VAL A 73 -10.14 -7.67 -12.20
C VAL A 73 -11.33 -7.02 -11.49
N GLY A 74 -11.73 -5.81 -11.91
CA GLY A 74 -12.92 -5.12 -11.39
C GLY A 74 -12.76 -4.43 -10.03
N LEU A 75 -11.58 -4.50 -9.38
CA LEU A 75 -11.35 -3.89 -8.07
C LEU A 75 -11.40 -2.36 -8.10
N GLY A 76 -11.24 -1.73 -9.27
CA GLY A 76 -11.48 -0.30 -9.47
C GLY A 76 -12.88 0.20 -9.09
N ARG A 77 -13.87 -0.70 -9.05
CA ARG A 77 -15.25 -0.37 -8.64
C ARG A 77 -15.44 -0.41 -7.13
N HIS A 78 -14.46 -0.93 -6.38
CA HIS A 78 -14.54 -1.07 -4.94
C HIS A 78 -13.77 0.06 -4.26
N ALA A 79 -14.50 0.96 -3.59
CA ALA A 79 -13.95 2.13 -2.92
C ALA A 79 -12.91 1.82 -1.83
N ASN A 80 -12.87 0.57 -1.36
CA ASN A 80 -12.01 0.11 -0.27
C ASN A 80 -10.69 -0.49 -0.75
N PHE A 81 -10.52 -0.71 -2.05
CA PHE A 81 -9.28 -1.30 -2.57
C PHE A 81 -8.36 -0.23 -3.12
N ARG A 82 -7.05 -0.48 -3.01
CA ARG A 82 -5.97 0.37 -3.47
C ARG A 82 -4.97 -0.48 -4.25
N ASN A 83 -4.63 -0.02 -5.44
CA ASN A 83 -3.64 -0.70 -6.28
C ASN A 83 -2.22 -0.49 -5.75
N ALA A 84 -1.25 -1.14 -6.38
CA ALA A 84 0.16 -1.14 -6.00
C ALA A 84 0.82 0.25 -6.02
N GLU A 85 0.18 1.24 -6.62
CA GLU A 85 0.71 2.59 -6.75
C GLU A 85 -0.02 3.60 -5.83
N TRP A 86 -0.82 3.14 -4.87
CA TRP A 86 -1.53 4.03 -3.93
C TRP A 86 -0.57 4.87 -3.09
N LEU A 87 0.48 4.22 -2.58
CA LEU A 87 1.60 4.88 -1.93
C LEU A 87 2.59 5.41 -2.97
N ARG A 88 3.41 6.37 -2.54
CA ARG A 88 4.43 6.98 -3.41
C ARG A 88 5.46 5.96 -3.90
N THR A 89 5.89 5.06 -3.03
CA THR A 89 6.69 3.89 -3.38
C THR A 89 5.73 2.75 -3.70
N GLN A 90 5.90 2.14 -4.87
CA GLN A 90 5.02 1.06 -5.31
C GLN A 90 5.17 -0.17 -4.42
N PHE A 91 4.15 -1.02 -4.38
CA PHE A 91 4.10 -2.25 -3.56
C PHE A 91 5.36 -3.10 -3.71
N HIS A 92 5.77 -3.39 -4.96
CA HIS A 92 7.01 -4.14 -5.23
C HIS A 92 8.29 -3.35 -4.90
N GLY A 93 8.25 -2.01 -5.04
CA GLY A 93 9.33 -1.14 -4.60
C GLY A 93 9.55 -1.23 -3.08
N LEU A 94 8.47 -1.30 -2.29
CA LEU A 94 8.56 -1.49 -0.83
C LEU A 94 9.13 -2.86 -0.47
N ILE A 95 8.76 -3.91 -1.21
CA ILE A 95 9.34 -5.26 -1.02
C ILE A 95 10.86 -5.21 -1.22
N ALA A 96 11.31 -4.58 -2.31
CA ALA A 96 12.74 -4.46 -2.62
C ALA A 96 13.47 -3.57 -1.60
N GLU A 97 12.90 -2.42 -1.23
CA GLU A 97 13.49 -1.45 -0.29
C GLU A 97 13.67 -2.04 1.11
N LEU A 98 12.70 -2.86 1.57
CA LEU A 98 12.76 -3.53 2.87
C LEU A 98 13.55 -4.84 2.85
N GLY A 99 13.98 -5.32 1.68
CA GLY A 99 14.66 -6.60 1.53
C GLY A 99 13.79 -7.82 1.85
N ILE A 100 12.46 -7.69 1.79
CA ILE A 100 11.50 -8.76 2.16
C ILE A 100 10.99 -9.56 0.96
N GLY A 101 11.81 -9.64 -0.09
CA GLY A 101 11.49 -10.38 -1.31
C GLY A 101 11.26 -11.89 -1.06
N PRO A 102 10.74 -12.60 -2.08
CA PRO A 102 10.43 -14.03 -1.99
C PRO A 102 11.65 -14.92 -1.67
N ASP A 103 12.87 -14.44 -1.97
CA ASP A 103 14.11 -15.13 -1.63
C ASP A 103 14.44 -15.08 -0.13
N ASN A 104 13.85 -14.13 0.61
CA ASN A 104 14.16 -13.87 2.01
C ASN A 104 13.00 -14.20 2.95
N LEU A 105 11.76 -13.95 2.55
CA LEU A 105 10.57 -14.15 3.37
C LEU A 105 9.46 -14.89 2.60
N PRO A 106 8.70 -15.77 3.28
CA PRO A 106 7.51 -16.36 2.69
C PRO A 106 6.40 -15.30 2.48
N PRO A 107 5.47 -15.51 1.53
CA PRO A 107 4.48 -14.49 1.14
C PRO A 107 3.55 -14.02 2.26
N ASP A 108 3.28 -14.86 3.25
CA ASP A 108 2.43 -14.58 4.41
C ASP A 108 3.11 -13.59 5.38
N GLU A 109 4.41 -13.74 5.61
CA GLU A 109 5.18 -12.78 6.39
C GLU A 109 5.36 -11.46 5.62
N MET A 110 5.67 -11.54 4.32
CA MET A 110 5.81 -10.36 3.46
C MET A 110 4.55 -9.49 3.46
N VAL A 111 3.36 -10.07 3.26
CA VAL A 111 2.11 -9.30 3.28
C VAL A 111 1.81 -8.71 4.67
N SER A 112 2.24 -9.39 5.74
CA SER A 112 2.10 -8.88 7.11
C SER A 112 2.96 -7.64 7.33
N VAL A 113 4.22 -7.66 6.89
CA VAL A 113 5.09 -6.48 6.96
C VAL A 113 4.49 -5.30 6.17
N LEU A 114 3.98 -5.56 4.96
CA LEU A 114 3.40 -4.50 4.13
C LEU A 114 2.10 -3.93 4.69
N ALA A 115 1.25 -4.78 5.28
CA ALA A 115 0.06 -4.33 6.01
C ALA A 115 0.46 -3.44 7.19
N GLN A 116 1.53 -3.78 7.92
CA GLN A 116 2.03 -2.97 9.02
C GLN A 116 2.55 -1.61 8.55
N VAL A 117 3.33 -1.59 7.47
CA VAL A 117 3.85 -0.35 6.87
C VAL A 117 2.69 0.55 6.43
N ALA A 118 1.73 0.01 5.68
CA ALA A 118 0.56 0.76 5.22
C ALA A 118 -0.26 1.32 6.40
N GLN A 119 -0.48 0.53 7.45
CA GLN A 119 -1.19 0.98 8.66
C GLN A 119 -0.44 2.10 9.39
N ARG A 120 0.90 2.02 9.50
CA ARG A 120 1.70 3.05 10.18
C ARG A 120 1.72 4.35 9.38
N VAL A 121 1.92 4.27 8.06
CA VAL A 121 1.90 5.44 7.17
C VAL A 121 0.55 6.17 7.26
N THR A 122 -0.55 5.42 7.17
CA THR A 122 -1.90 5.99 7.21
C THR A 122 -2.27 6.54 8.58
N LYS A 123 -1.91 5.83 9.66
CA LYS A 123 -2.06 6.34 11.03
C LYS A 123 -1.35 7.69 11.20
N GLN A 124 -0.09 7.78 10.76
CA GLN A 124 0.65 9.05 10.82
C GLN A 124 0.02 10.13 9.93
N ALA A 125 -0.44 9.79 8.72
CA ALA A 125 -1.14 10.72 7.84
C ALA A 125 -2.40 11.30 8.50
N GLN A 126 -3.22 10.45 9.14
CA GLN A 126 -4.45 10.86 9.82
C GLN A 126 -4.16 11.68 11.08
N GLU A 127 -3.35 11.14 12.00
CA GLU A 127 -3.13 11.75 13.32
C GLU A 127 -2.33 13.05 13.25
N ARG A 128 -1.35 13.14 12.35
CA ARG A 128 -0.42 14.27 12.31
C ARG A 128 -0.77 15.31 11.26
N TYR A 129 -1.38 14.89 10.16
CA TYR A 129 -1.65 15.77 9.01
C TYR A 129 -3.14 15.93 8.72
N GLY A 130 -4.04 15.30 9.49
CA GLY A 130 -5.48 15.41 9.30
C GLY A 130 -5.97 14.81 7.98
N VAL A 131 -5.19 13.91 7.37
CA VAL A 131 -5.50 13.32 6.06
C VAL A 131 -6.73 12.41 6.16
N VAL A 132 -7.66 12.56 5.23
CA VAL A 132 -8.81 11.66 5.06
C VAL A 132 -8.56 10.77 3.84
N LEU A 133 -8.69 9.44 4.01
CA LEU A 133 -8.33 8.46 2.98
C LEU A 133 -9.49 8.22 1.99
N SER A 134 -9.76 9.18 1.12
CA SER A 134 -10.87 9.13 0.17
C SER A 134 -10.43 8.80 -1.27
N HIS A 135 -9.16 9.07 -1.63
CA HIS A 135 -8.69 8.96 -2.99
C HIS A 135 -7.95 7.65 -3.30
N PRO A 136 -7.84 7.30 -4.61
CA PRO A 136 -7.03 6.18 -5.06
C PRO A 136 -5.51 6.35 -4.84
N LYS A 137 -5.03 7.57 -4.54
CA LYS A 137 -3.62 7.91 -4.33
C LYS A 137 -3.47 8.72 -3.05
N LEU A 138 -2.57 8.29 -2.17
CA LEU A 138 -2.36 8.95 -0.89
C LEU A 138 -1.83 10.39 -1.05
N ASN A 139 -1.03 10.66 -2.08
CA ASN A 139 -0.54 12.03 -2.33
C ASN A 139 -1.67 13.01 -2.67
N HIS A 140 -2.79 12.53 -3.20
CA HIS A 140 -3.97 13.35 -3.45
C HIS A 140 -4.64 13.71 -2.13
N ASP A 141 -4.83 12.73 -1.24
CA ASP A 141 -5.38 12.97 0.09
C ASP A 141 -4.52 13.97 0.89
N PHE A 142 -3.19 13.89 0.77
CA PHE A 142 -2.28 14.88 1.35
C PHE A 142 -2.44 16.28 0.74
N SER A 143 -2.58 16.38 -0.58
CA SER A 143 -2.74 17.68 -1.24
C SER A 143 -4.03 18.40 -0.79
N GLU A 144 -5.11 17.64 -0.59
CA GLU A 144 -6.36 18.18 -0.06
C GLU A 144 -6.22 18.63 1.41
N ALA A 145 -5.68 17.75 2.27
CA ALA A 145 -5.53 18.04 3.70
C ALA A 145 -4.63 19.26 3.97
N LEU A 146 -3.56 19.42 3.17
CA LEU A 146 -2.61 20.53 3.29
C LEU A 146 -3.02 21.77 2.47
N GLN A 147 -4.09 21.70 1.68
CA GLN A 147 -4.53 22.76 0.77
C GLN A 147 -3.43 23.25 -0.20
N VAL A 148 -2.65 22.30 -0.73
CA VAL A 148 -1.55 22.58 -1.66
C VAL A 148 -1.80 21.94 -3.04
N PRO A 149 -1.19 22.47 -4.12
CA PRO A 149 -1.27 21.82 -5.42
C PRO A 149 -0.74 20.39 -5.37
N ARG A 150 -1.46 19.47 -6.03
CA ARG A 150 -1.02 18.08 -6.14
C ARG A 150 0.24 17.99 -6.99
N CYS A 151 1.29 17.39 -6.43
CA CYS A 151 2.45 17.01 -7.22
C CYS A 151 2.05 15.90 -8.21
N ALA A 152 1.95 16.26 -9.48
CA ALA A 152 1.62 15.36 -10.59
C ALA A 152 2.88 14.94 -11.36
N PHE A 153 3.93 14.58 -10.63
CA PHE A 153 5.17 14.13 -11.27
C PHE A 153 4.90 12.81 -12.01
N PRO A 154 5.22 12.71 -13.31
CA PRO A 154 4.92 11.51 -14.09
C PRO A 154 5.63 10.27 -13.55
N ASN A 155 4.93 9.14 -13.55
CA ASN A 155 5.43 7.88 -12.99
C ASN A 155 6.74 7.41 -13.64
N GLU A 156 6.91 7.69 -14.94
CA GLU A 156 8.09 7.31 -15.75
C GLU A 156 9.42 7.88 -15.25
N PHE A 157 9.37 9.00 -14.52
CA PHE A 157 10.57 9.65 -14.00
C PHE A 157 10.92 9.19 -12.58
N TYR A 158 10.04 8.45 -11.90
CA TYR A 158 10.30 7.97 -10.54
C TYR A 158 11.46 6.98 -10.39
N PRO A 159 11.79 6.10 -11.35
CA PRO A 159 13.00 5.28 -11.29
C PRO A 159 14.30 6.08 -11.39
N VAL A 160 14.23 7.30 -11.95
CA VAL A 160 15.38 8.18 -12.19
C VAL A 160 15.65 9.09 -10.98
N ILE A 161 14.65 9.28 -10.12
CA ILE A 161 14.83 9.96 -8.84
C ILE A 161 15.43 8.92 -7.88
N PRO A 162 16.64 9.15 -7.34
CA PRO A 162 17.19 8.25 -6.34
C PRO A 162 16.19 8.12 -5.18
N PRO A 163 15.94 6.89 -4.67
CA PRO A 163 15.12 6.69 -3.47
C PRO A 163 15.57 7.68 -2.40
N ILE A 164 14.64 8.19 -1.58
CA ILE A 164 14.98 9.23 -0.58
C ILE A 164 16.14 8.76 0.33
N ALA A 165 16.23 7.45 0.58
CA ALA A 165 17.30 6.79 1.32
C ALA A 165 18.70 6.95 0.70
N GLN A 166 18.80 7.25 -0.60
CA GLN A 166 20.04 7.47 -1.35
C GLN A 166 20.29 8.97 -1.62
N HIS A 167 19.41 9.87 -1.18
CA HIS A 167 19.59 11.30 -1.39
C HIS A 167 20.69 11.86 -0.47
N PRO A 168 21.64 12.68 -0.96
CA PRO A 168 22.77 13.19 -0.17
C PRO A 168 22.39 13.94 1.12
N ALA A 169 21.17 14.51 1.16
CA ALA A 169 20.65 15.20 2.33
C ALA A 169 20.11 14.27 3.43
N VAL A 170 19.89 12.99 3.13
CA VAL A 170 19.45 11.99 4.12
C VAL A 170 20.71 11.35 4.71
N ARG A 171 21.18 11.89 5.83
CA ARG A 171 22.28 11.26 6.60
C ARG A 171 21.73 10.06 7.35
N VAL A 172 22.19 8.87 6.98
CA VAL A 172 22.03 7.66 7.80
C VAL A 172 22.76 7.91 9.12
N VAL A 173 22.02 7.93 10.24
CA VAL A 173 22.64 7.95 11.56
C VAL A 173 23.18 6.55 11.80
N HIS A 174 24.49 6.37 11.63
CA HIS A 174 25.16 5.17 12.12
C HIS A 174 25.20 5.24 13.65
N THR A 175 24.33 4.50 14.31
CA THR A 175 24.53 4.21 15.74
C THR A 175 25.70 3.24 15.82
N ASN A 176 26.89 3.75 16.08
CA ASN A 176 28.03 2.93 16.48
C ASN A 176 27.69 2.32 17.85
N ASN A 177 27.23 1.07 17.86
CA ASN A 177 27.23 0.28 19.08
C ASN A 177 28.67 -0.22 19.30
N TYR A 178 29.26 0.22 20.41
CA TYR A 178 30.49 -0.33 20.99
C TYR A 178 30.29 -1.80 21.40
#